data_AF-K3WH95-F1
#
_entry.id   AF-K3WH95-F1
#
_cell.length_a   1.000
_cell.length_b   1.000
_cell.length_c   1.000
_cell.angle_alpha   90.00
_cell.angle_beta   90.00
_cell.angle_gamma   90.00
#
_symmetry.space_group_name_H-M   'P 1'
#
loop_
_entity.id
_entity.type
_entity.pdbx_description
1 polymer ?
#
loop_
_entity_poly.entity_id
_entity_poly.type
_entity_poly.pdbx_seq_one_letter_code
_entity_poly.pdbx_strand_id
1 'polypeptide(L)'
;MPRHFWDDLTFFHPTIPGFDIKLIGDHVPVLRKKRSPPQQQQAERDRIQLENINALYHNLHTSGAIPAPDAFVLFNPGIGHPFLKQRWQPTMEALLASRKPILLSSFSKVDLDRDVAVLRELCQSQKGDLKFLASPQSNPFRNLKYQIDPLDLLRPIRTNNFAMVVQMS
;
A
#
# COMPACT_ATOMS: atom_id res chain seq x y z
N MET A 1 -7.60 10.11 9.17
CA MET A 1 -6.52 11.08 9.42
C MET A 1 -7.13 12.47 9.31
N PRO A 2 -6.82 13.43 10.21
CA PRO A 2 -7.31 14.80 10.10
C PRO A 2 -6.91 15.45 8.77
N ARG A 3 -7.80 16.27 8.20
CA ARG A 3 -7.63 16.82 6.83
C ARG A 3 -6.41 17.74 6.70
N HIS A 4 -6.03 18.45 7.77
CA HIS A 4 -4.90 19.38 7.77
C HIS A 4 -3.54 18.70 7.53
N PHE A 5 -3.38 17.41 7.84
CA PHE A 5 -2.14 16.69 7.51
C PHE A 5 -1.94 16.51 6.00
N TRP A 6 -3.01 16.64 5.21
CA TRP A 6 -2.96 16.58 3.74
C TRP A 6 -2.62 17.92 3.11
N ASP A 7 -2.84 19.02 3.83
CA ASP A 7 -2.49 20.37 3.38
C ASP A 7 -0.96 20.51 3.24
N ASP A 8 -0.18 19.80 4.06
CA ASP A 8 1.28 19.80 3.98
C ASP A 8 1.79 19.26 2.63
N LEU A 9 1.27 18.11 2.17
CA LEU A 9 1.66 17.53 0.87
C LEU A 9 1.38 18.49 -0.27
N THR A 10 0.23 19.14 -0.20
CA THR A 10 -0.20 20.14 -1.15
C THR A 10 0.68 21.40 -1.10
N PHE A 11 1.06 21.84 0.09
CA PHE A 11 1.90 23.01 0.33
C PHE A 11 3.31 22.79 -0.24
N PHE A 12 3.89 21.62 -0.03
CA PHE A 12 5.22 21.27 -0.55
C PHE A 12 5.23 20.94 -2.04
N HIS A 13 4.06 20.65 -2.64
CA HIS A 13 3.93 20.30 -4.06
C HIS A 13 2.86 21.15 -4.78
N PRO A 14 3.06 22.48 -4.88
CA PRO A 14 2.02 23.39 -5.36
C PRO A 14 1.66 23.22 -6.84
N THR A 15 2.51 22.57 -7.62
CA THR A 15 2.31 22.30 -9.05
C THR A 15 1.57 20.99 -9.31
N ILE A 16 1.43 20.13 -8.31
CA ILE A 16 0.73 18.85 -8.46
C ILE A 16 -0.77 19.11 -8.27
N PRO A 17 -1.62 18.84 -9.28
CA PRO A 17 -3.05 19.16 -9.21
C PRO A 17 -3.79 18.34 -8.15
N GLY A 18 -3.25 17.16 -7.84
CA GLY A 18 -3.64 16.31 -6.73
C GLY A 18 -2.86 15.00 -6.76
N PHE A 19 -2.97 14.22 -5.69
CA PHE A 19 -2.35 12.92 -5.52
C PHE A 19 -3.42 11.82 -5.61
N ASP A 20 -3.24 10.85 -6.49
CA ASP A 20 -4.02 9.61 -6.49
C ASP A 20 -3.27 8.50 -5.72
N ILE A 21 -3.86 8.00 -4.64
CA ILE A 21 -3.25 6.96 -3.79
C ILE A 21 -4.21 5.78 -3.66
N LYS A 22 -3.73 4.59 -4.05
CA LYS A 22 -4.50 3.34 -3.98
C LYS A 22 -4.09 2.51 -2.77
N LEU A 23 -5.06 2.23 -1.90
CA LEU A 23 -4.90 1.34 -0.75
C LEU A 23 -5.39 -0.05 -1.18
N ILE A 24 -4.52 -1.05 -1.20
CA ILE A 24 -4.77 -2.35 -1.85
C ILE A 24 -4.63 -3.50 -0.84
N GLY A 25 -5.56 -4.44 -0.91
CA GLY A 25 -5.47 -5.75 -0.27
C GLY A 25 -6.61 -6.07 0.69
N ASP A 26 -6.60 -7.30 1.19
CA ASP A 26 -7.68 -7.89 1.99
C ASP A 26 -7.94 -7.13 3.31
N HIS A 27 -6.94 -6.39 3.82
CA HIS A 27 -7.01 -5.60 5.06
C HIS A 27 -7.58 -4.18 4.86
N VAL A 28 -7.88 -3.78 3.61
CA VAL A 28 -8.45 -2.47 3.30
C VAL A 28 -9.97 -2.51 3.52
N PRO A 29 -10.58 -1.58 4.29
CA PRO A 29 -12.01 -1.60 4.53
C PRO A 29 -12.85 -1.47 3.24
N VAL A 30 -13.87 -2.31 3.11
CA VAL A 30 -14.90 -2.18 2.05
C VAL A 30 -15.82 -1.01 2.41
N LEU A 31 -15.58 0.15 1.80
CA LEU A 31 -16.43 1.32 1.99
C LEU A 31 -17.58 1.29 0.97
N ARG A 32 -18.82 1.36 1.45
CA ARG A 32 -19.97 1.62 0.57
C ARG A 32 -19.84 3.06 0.06
N LYS A 33 -19.79 3.24 -1.27
CA LYS A 33 -19.85 4.58 -1.88
C LYS A 33 -21.16 5.25 -1.42
N LYS A 34 -21.08 6.24 -0.53
CA LYS A 34 -22.19 7.15 -0.29
C LYS A 34 -22.39 7.94 -1.58
N ARG A 35 -23.60 7.91 -2.15
CA ARG A 35 -23.95 8.80 -3.27
C ARG A 35 -23.99 10.23 -2.73
N SER A 36 -22.94 11.01 -3.00
CA SER A 36 -22.96 12.45 -2.74
C SER A 36 -23.88 13.12 -3.79
N PRO A 37 -24.77 14.05 -3.41
CA PRO A 37 -25.57 14.80 -4.38
C PRO A 37 -24.68 15.55 -5.38
N PRO A 38 -25.12 15.74 -6.65
CA PRO A 38 -24.29 16.19 -7.76
C PRO A 38 -23.62 17.57 -7.55
N GLN A 39 -24.19 18.44 -6.72
CA GLN A 39 -23.59 19.75 -6.39
C GLN A 39 -22.37 19.67 -5.45
N GLN A 40 -22.24 18.61 -4.64
CA GLN A 40 -21.06 18.41 -3.76
C GLN A 40 -19.87 17.78 -4.50
N GLN A 41 -20.11 17.10 -5.62
CA GLN A 41 -19.06 16.42 -6.40
C GLN A 41 -18.13 17.40 -7.16
N GLN A 42 -18.57 18.64 -7.42
CA GLN A 42 -17.73 19.65 -8.07
C GLN A 42 -16.89 20.48 -7.09
N ALA A 43 -17.28 20.57 -5.82
CA ALA A 43 -16.61 21.40 -4.81
C ALA A 43 -15.52 20.67 -4.01
N GLU A 44 -15.58 19.34 -3.91
CA GLU A 44 -14.56 18.52 -3.27
C GLU A 44 -13.62 17.88 -4.31
N ARG A 45 -12.86 18.70 -5.04
CA ARG A 45 -11.58 18.19 -5.56
C ARG A 45 -10.59 18.21 -4.40
N ASP A 46 -10.71 17.22 -3.52
CA ASP A 46 -9.63 16.95 -2.58
C ASP A 46 -8.35 16.79 -3.42
N ARG A 47 -7.33 17.57 -3.06
CA ARG A 47 -5.98 17.46 -3.65
C ARG A 47 -5.35 16.08 -3.37
N ILE A 48 -6.02 15.22 -2.61
CA ILE A 48 -5.62 13.83 -2.36
C ILE A 48 -6.84 12.93 -2.52
N GLN A 49 -6.78 12.02 -3.50
CA GLN A 49 -7.76 11.00 -3.75
C GLN A 49 -7.26 9.69 -3.15
N LEU A 50 -8.03 9.13 -2.21
CA LEU A 50 -7.75 7.83 -1.62
C LEU A 50 -8.79 6.82 -2.13
N GLU A 51 -8.32 5.77 -2.81
CA GLU A 51 -9.18 4.69 -3.25
C GLU A 51 -8.89 3.40 -2.46
N ASN A 52 -9.94 2.87 -1.82
CA ASN A 52 -9.87 1.58 -1.12
C ASN A 52 -10.21 0.43 -2.08
N ILE A 53 -9.21 -0.42 -2.35
CA ILE A 53 -9.33 -1.61 -3.17
C ILE A 53 -9.18 -2.84 -2.26
N ASN A 54 -10.31 -3.41 -1.84
CA ASN A 54 -10.35 -4.69 -1.13
C ASN A 54 -10.25 -5.86 -2.13
N ALA A 55 -9.16 -5.91 -2.87
CA ALA A 55 -8.83 -6.93 -3.86
C ALA A 55 -7.33 -6.88 -4.16
N LEU A 56 -6.84 -7.85 -4.94
CA LEU A 56 -5.50 -7.80 -5.52
C LEU A 56 -5.49 -6.87 -6.73
N TYR A 57 -4.44 -6.06 -6.86
CA TYR A 57 -4.36 -5.03 -7.91
C TYR A 57 -4.45 -5.61 -9.32
N HIS A 58 -3.81 -6.76 -9.57
CA HIS A 58 -3.80 -7.37 -10.90
C HIS A 58 -5.20 -7.79 -11.38
N ASN A 59 -6.16 -8.00 -10.47
CA ASN A 59 -7.54 -8.31 -10.83
C ASN A 59 -8.32 -7.09 -11.35
N LEU A 60 -7.81 -5.87 -11.13
CA LEU A 60 -8.45 -4.64 -11.62
C LEU A 60 -8.12 -4.34 -13.08
N HIS A 61 -7.10 -5.00 -13.66
CA HIS A 61 -6.70 -4.82 -15.04
C HIS A 61 -7.70 -5.50 -15.99
N THR A 62 -8.88 -4.91 -16.13
CA THR A 62 -9.85 -5.26 -17.18
C THR A 62 -9.70 -4.23 -18.31
N SER A 63 -9.01 -4.62 -19.38
CA SER A 63 -9.06 -4.00 -20.72
C SER A 63 -9.09 -2.46 -20.77
N GLY A 64 -7.95 -1.81 -20.48
CA GLY A 64 -7.74 -0.38 -20.70
C GLY A 64 -6.50 0.14 -19.97
N ALA A 65 -5.78 1.09 -20.57
CA ALA A 65 -4.65 1.75 -19.92
C ALA A 65 -5.16 2.74 -18.85
N ILE A 66 -5.50 2.22 -17.67
CA ILE A 66 -5.75 3.06 -16.50
C ILE A 66 -4.40 3.71 -16.12
N PRO A 67 -4.33 5.06 -16.01
CA PRO A 67 -3.13 5.73 -15.55
C PRO A 67 -2.68 5.17 -14.19
N ALA A 68 -1.38 4.93 -14.03
CA ALA A 68 -0.86 4.51 -12.73
C ALA A 68 -1.07 5.63 -11.69
N PRO A 69 -1.52 5.32 -10.47
CA PRO A 69 -1.66 6.31 -9.39
C PRO A 69 -0.28 6.89 -9.01
N ASP A 70 -0.29 7.88 -8.12
CA ASP A 70 0.94 8.49 -7.62
C ASP A 70 1.64 7.63 -6.56
N ALA A 71 0.90 6.83 -5.79
CA ALA A 71 1.46 5.88 -4.84
C ALA A 71 0.52 4.72 -4.52
N PHE A 72 1.09 3.66 -3.94
CA PHE A 72 0.37 2.48 -3.46
C PHE A 72 0.59 2.27 -1.97
N VAL A 73 -0.43 1.77 -1.28
CA VAL A 73 -0.36 1.39 0.14
C VAL A 73 -0.89 -0.03 0.33
N LEU A 74 -0.08 -0.91 0.91
CA LEU A 74 -0.41 -2.31 1.16
C LEU A 74 -0.29 -2.61 2.65
N PHE A 75 -1.38 -3.05 3.27
CA PHE A 75 -1.39 -3.39 4.69
C PHE A 75 -1.13 -4.88 4.91
N ASN A 76 0.04 -5.21 5.44
CA ASN A 76 0.44 -6.57 5.80
C ASN A 76 0.18 -7.60 4.68
N PRO A 77 0.64 -7.33 3.43
CA PRO A 77 0.32 -8.19 2.29
C PRO A 77 0.93 -9.60 2.41
N GLY A 78 2.01 -9.76 3.18
CA GLY A 78 2.68 -11.04 3.37
C GLY A 78 3.30 -11.57 2.07
N ILE A 79 3.94 -10.70 1.28
CA ILE A 79 4.50 -11.06 -0.04
C ILE A 79 5.66 -12.05 0.07
N GLY A 80 6.35 -12.07 1.21
CA GLY A 80 7.36 -13.07 1.57
C GLY A 80 6.82 -14.30 2.29
N HIS A 81 5.52 -14.36 2.59
CA HIS A 81 4.93 -15.47 3.33
C HIS A 81 4.66 -16.69 2.41
N PRO A 82 5.03 -17.92 2.81
CA PRO A 82 4.95 -19.10 1.92
C PRO A 82 3.57 -19.34 1.30
N PHE A 83 2.50 -19.10 2.05
CA PHE A 83 1.12 -19.32 1.59
C PHE A 83 0.52 -18.15 0.80
N LEU A 84 1.17 -16.98 0.81
CA LEU A 84 0.65 -15.76 0.18
C LEU A 84 1.51 -15.27 -0.99
N LYS A 85 2.80 -15.62 -1.04
CA LYS A 85 3.77 -15.19 -2.06
C LYS A 85 3.23 -15.35 -3.48
N GLN A 86 2.77 -16.55 -3.83
CA GLN A 86 2.26 -16.85 -5.19
C GLN A 86 1.03 -16.01 -5.55
N ARG A 87 0.11 -15.80 -4.60
CA ARG A 87 -1.10 -14.99 -4.81
C ARG A 87 -0.77 -13.52 -5.02
N TRP A 88 0.23 -12.99 -4.32
CA TRP A 88 0.60 -11.58 -4.39
C TRP A 88 1.57 -11.23 -5.51
N GLN A 89 2.34 -12.19 -6.01
CA GLN A 89 3.39 -11.96 -7.00
C GLN A 89 2.91 -11.13 -8.21
N PRO A 90 1.79 -11.42 -8.89
CA PRO A 90 1.36 -10.64 -10.05
C PRO A 90 1.00 -9.19 -9.71
N THR A 91 0.46 -8.95 -8.50
CA THR A 91 0.23 -7.57 -8.00
C THR A 91 1.57 -6.86 -7.87
N MET A 92 2.53 -7.47 -7.17
CA MET A 92 3.82 -6.83 -6.92
C MET A 92 4.58 -6.57 -8.21
N GLU A 93 4.51 -7.47 -9.18
CA GLU A 93 5.11 -7.27 -10.49
C GLU A 93 4.54 -6.03 -11.20
N ALA A 94 3.22 -5.87 -11.22
CA ALA A 94 2.55 -4.71 -11.80
C ALA A 94 2.86 -3.40 -11.06
N LEU A 95 2.90 -3.44 -9.72
CA LEU A 95 3.21 -2.25 -8.92
C LEU A 95 4.66 -1.80 -9.13
N LEU A 96 5.63 -2.72 -9.15
CA LEU A 96 7.04 -2.38 -9.38
C LEU A 96 7.25 -1.85 -10.81
N ALA A 97 6.61 -2.45 -11.81
CA ALA A 97 6.67 -1.99 -13.20
C ALA A 97 6.18 -0.54 -13.37
N SER A 98 5.25 -0.08 -12.52
CA SER A 98 4.77 1.31 -12.54
C SER A 98 5.82 2.35 -12.12
N ARG A 99 6.91 1.90 -11.47
CA ARG A 99 7.95 2.75 -10.86
C ARG A 99 7.44 3.75 -9.82
N LYS A 100 6.22 3.56 -9.31
CA LYS A 100 5.62 4.43 -8.28
C LYS A 100 6.04 3.99 -6.88
N PRO A 101 6.09 4.90 -5.89
CA PRO A 101 6.29 4.56 -4.49
C PRO A 101 5.25 3.57 -3.98
N ILE A 102 5.71 2.60 -3.20
CA ILE A 102 4.89 1.57 -2.55
C ILE A 102 5.19 1.61 -1.05
N LEU A 103 4.18 1.92 -0.24
CA LEU A 103 4.22 1.73 1.21
C LEU A 103 3.73 0.32 1.55
N LEU A 104 4.53 -0.43 2.28
CA LEU A 104 4.16 -1.75 2.79
C LEU A 104 4.25 -1.76 4.31
N SER A 105 3.30 -2.40 4.97
CA SER A 105 3.41 -2.75 6.39
C SER A 105 3.57 -4.25 6.61
N SER A 106 4.10 -4.66 7.76
CA SER A 106 4.24 -6.07 8.14
C SER A 106 3.90 -6.31 9.63
N PHE A 107 3.54 -7.54 10.00
CA PHE A 107 3.18 -7.92 11.37
C PHE A 107 4.40 -8.06 12.29
N SER A 108 5.49 -8.61 11.78
CA SER A 108 6.70 -8.91 12.53
C SER A 108 7.96 -8.52 11.77
N LYS A 109 9.10 -8.52 12.46
CA LYS A 109 10.41 -8.30 11.83
C LYS A 109 10.75 -9.43 10.86
N VAL A 110 10.32 -10.66 11.16
CA VAL A 110 10.54 -11.83 10.30
C VAL A 110 9.78 -11.67 8.99
N ASP A 111 8.53 -11.21 9.05
CA ASP A 111 7.74 -10.95 7.83
C ASP A 111 8.35 -9.82 7.01
N LEU A 112 8.76 -8.73 7.67
CA LEU A 112 9.44 -7.60 7.03
C LEU A 112 10.70 -8.05 6.27
N ASP A 113 11.53 -8.91 6.87
CA ASP A 113 12.76 -9.39 6.24
C ASP A 113 12.49 -10.28 5.03
N ARG A 114 11.47 -11.15 5.12
CA ARG A 114 11.02 -11.96 3.98
C ARG A 114 10.46 -11.09 2.86
N ASP A 115 9.65 -10.09 3.20
CA ASP A 115 9.07 -9.15 2.24
C ASP A 115 10.18 -8.38 1.50
N VAL A 116 11.22 -7.92 2.23
CA VAL A 116 12.40 -7.25 1.64
C VAL A 116 13.17 -8.19 0.69
N ALA A 117 13.37 -9.44 1.07
CA ALA A 117 14.05 -10.42 0.21
C ALA A 117 13.30 -10.61 -1.12
N VAL A 118 11.98 -10.82 -1.06
CA VAL A 118 11.13 -10.98 -2.26
C VAL A 118 11.12 -9.71 -3.12
N LEU A 119 11.06 -8.52 -2.52
CA LEU A 119 11.13 -7.27 -3.29
C LEU A 119 12.43 -7.14 -4.08
N ARG A 120 13.57 -7.51 -3.48
CA ARG A 120 14.86 -7.51 -4.18
C ARG A 120 14.88 -8.50 -5.35
N GLU A 121 14.39 -9.72 -5.13
CA GLU A 121 14.26 -10.74 -6.19
C GLU A 121 13.41 -10.22 -7.37
N LEU A 122 12.26 -9.61 -7.08
CA LEU A 122 11.35 -9.08 -8.10
C LEU A 122 11.91 -7.88 -8.86
N CYS A 123 12.61 -6.96 -8.18
CA CYS A 123 13.27 -5.86 -8.88
C CYS A 123 14.35 -6.37 -9.84
N GLN A 124 15.18 -7.32 -9.38
CA GLN A 124 16.23 -7.92 -10.19
C GLN A 124 15.66 -8.64 -11.42
N SER A 125 14.55 -9.38 -11.27
CA SER A 125 13.90 -10.06 -12.40
C SER A 125 13.35 -9.08 -13.45
N GLN A 126 12.98 -7.87 -13.04
CA GLN A 126 12.53 -6.78 -13.92
C GLN A 126 13.66 -5.85 -14.39
N LYS A 127 14.92 -6.20 -14.16
CA LYS A 127 16.11 -5.39 -14.51
C LYS A 127 16.08 -3.98 -13.90
N GLY A 128 15.54 -3.86 -12.70
CA GLY A 128 15.54 -2.62 -11.92
C GLY A 128 16.18 -2.83 -10.55
N ASP A 129 16.42 -1.72 -9.85
CA ASP A 129 17.00 -1.74 -8.50
C ASP A 129 15.96 -1.34 -7.45
N LEU A 130 15.96 -2.04 -6.32
CA LEU A 130 15.09 -1.72 -5.20
C LEU A 130 15.65 -0.52 -4.42
N LYS A 131 14.99 0.62 -4.51
CA LYS A 131 15.29 1.82 -3.73
C LYS A 131 14.39 1.92 -2.51
N PHE A 132 14.97 2.17 -1.34
CA PHE A 132 14.23 2.52 -0.13
C PHE A 132 14.08 4.04 -0.04
N LEU A 133 12.84 4.53 -0.14
CA LEU A 133 12.51 5.93 0.14
C LEU A 133 12.35 6.16 1.66
N ALA A 134 11.91 5.12 2.36
CA ALA A 134 11.98 5.04 3.82
C ALA A 134 12.43 3.64 4.21
N SER A 135 13.50 3.55 5.02
CA SER A 135 14.07 2.28 5.45
C SER A 135 13.07 1.45 6.27
N PRO A 136 13.15 0.11 6.21
CA PRO A 136 12.33 -0.77 7.02
C PRO A 136 12.52 -0.50 8.51
N GLN A 137 11.44 -0.14 9.20
CA GLN A 137 11.49 0.25 10.62
C GLN A 137 10.17 -0.05 11.33
N SER A 138 10.16 0.08 12.67
CA SER A 138 8.90 0.00 13.42
C SER A 138 7.98 1.14 13.00
N ASN A 139 6.70 0.83 12.75
CA ASN A 139 5.75 1.85 12.35
C ASN A 139 5.38 2.72 13.57
N PRO A 140 5.59 4.06 13.52
CA PRO A 140 5.15 4.96 14.59
C PRO A 140 3.61 4.97 14.73
N PHE A 141 2.88 4.65 13.66
CA PHE A 141 1.42 4.54 13.63
C PHE A 141 0.92 3.09 13.73
N ARG A 142 1.73 2.20 14.33
CA ARG A 142 1.36 0.79 14.51
C ARG A 142 0.11 0.62 15.36
N ASN A 143 -0.61 -0.47 15.13
CA ASN A 143 -1.72 -0.84 15.98
C ASN A 143 -1.22 -1.22 17.38
N LEU A 144 -1.84 -0.66 18.42
CA LEU A 144 -1.56 -0.99 19.82
C LEU A 144 -2.31 -2.24 20.28
N LYS A 145 -3.40 -2.60 19.59
CA LYS A 145 -4.17 -3.80 19.88
C LYS A 145 -3.42 -5.04 19.41
N TYR A 146 -3.33 -6.02 20.31
CA TYR A 146 -2.88 -7.36 20.00
C TYR A 146 -4.05 -8.20 19.47
N GLN A 147 -3.76 -9.02 18.47
CA GLN A 147 -4.65 -10.06 17.97
C GLN A 147 -3.99 -11.41 18.24
N ILE A 148 -4.79 -12.39 18.63
CA ILE A 148 -4.33 -13.76 18.84
C ILE A 148 -4.84 -14.55 17.65
N ASP A 149 -3.92 -15.23 16.96
CA ASP A 149 -4.30 -16.21 15.96
C ASP A 149 -4.85 -17.44 16.70
N PRO A 150 -6.09 -17.89 16.44
CA PRO A 150 -6.63 -19.12 17.03
C PRO A 150 -5.74 -20.35 16.77
N LEU A 151 -4.94 -20.35 15.70
CA LEU A 151 -4.03 -21.43 15.34
C LEU A 151 -2.63 -21.30 16.01
N ASP A 152 -2.29 -20.13 16.55
CA ASP A 152 -1.03 -19.89 17.29
C ASP A 152 -1.28 -18.96 18.49
N LEU A 153 -1.85 -19.55 19.55
CA LEU A 153 -2.26 -18.84 20.76
C LEU A 153 -1.10 -18.20 21.53
N LEU A 154 0.13 -18.66 21.30
CA LEU A 154 1.33 -18.21 22.03
C LEU A 154 2.03 -17.03 21.35
N ARG A 155 1.60 -16.63 20.15
CA ARG A 155 2.20 -15.55 19.39
C ARG A 155 1.18 -14.46 19.07
N PRO A 156 0.90 -13.56 20.02
CA PRO A 156 0.03 -12.44 19.75
C PRO A 156 0.68 -11.52 18.70
N ILE A 157 -0.06 -11.20 17.65
CA ILE A 157 0.38 -10.35 16.55
C ILE A 157 -0.16 -8.93 16.70
N ARG A 158 0.60 -7.97 16.20
CA ARG A 158 0.13 -6.59 15.99
C ARG A 158 0.09 -6.31 14.51
N THR A 159 -1.06 -5.94 13.98
CA THR A 159 -1.18 -5.47 12.60
C THR A 159 -0.38 -4.20 12.41
N ASN A 160 0.22 -4.00 11.23
CA ASN A 160 0.89 -2.75 10.87
C ASN A 160 2.05 -2.38 11.81
N ASN A 161 2.83 -3.35 12.26
CA ASN A 161 3.86 -3.17 13.30
C ASN A 161 5.17 -2.59 12.75
N PHE A 162 5.51 -2.94 11.52
CA PHE A 162 6.65 -2.42 10.77
C PHE A 162 6.15 -1.79 9.47
N ALA A 163 6.91 -0.83 8.94
CA ALA A 163 6.63 -0.21 7.64
C ALA A 163 7.91 0.10 6.88
N MET A 164 7.79 0.15 5.56
CA MET A 164 8.83 0.60 4.62
C MET A 164 8.17 1.31 3.44
N VAL A 165 8.94 2.17 2.77
CA VAL A 165 8.53 2.75 1.48
C VAL A 165 9.61 2.42 0.46
N VAL A 166 9.20 1.76 -0.61
CA VAL A 166 10.09 1.30 -1.68
C VAL A 166 9.66 1.84 -3.04
N GLN A 167 10.61 1.86 -3.96
CA GLN A 167 10.39 2.21 -5.36
C GLN A 167 11.40 1.44 -6.20
N MET A 168 11.00 0.92 -7.35
CA MET A 168 11.95 0.39 -8.32
C MET A 168 12.50 1.54 -9.18
N SER A 169 13.83 1.68 -9.26
CA SER A 169 14.49 2.62 -10.16
C SER A 169 14.78 2.01 -11.52
#